data_AF-A0A0D6LQS4-F1
#
_entry.id   AF-A0A0D6LQS4-F1
#
_cell.length_a   1.000
_cell.length_b   1.000
_cell.length_c   1.000
_cell.angle_alpha   90.00
_cell.angle_beta   90.00
_cell.angle_gamma   90.00
#
_symmetry.space_group_name_H-M   'P 1'
#
loop_
_entity.id
_entity.type
_entity.pdbx_description
1 polymer ?
#
loop_
_entity_poly.entity_id
_entity_poly.type
_entity_poly.pdbx_seq_one_letter_code
_entity_poly.pdbx_strand_id
1 'polypeptide(L)'
;MNILAQLTALLCALPFSLACAATTPGTSTPRTTTTTIAPTRTTTTVAPTACMTCMASQVSFDKANGDPGRIDSSFRLEMPDPATGCLRLTAICTAQQGFFAFMEFNVNQGGPAENQNMGQVVEALLECMNGAWFYMGIRQVNSVQCTEAPL
;
A
#
# COMPACT_ATOMS: atom_id res chain seq x y z
N MET A 1 49.78 4.19 -42.71
CA MET A 1 49.56 2.77 -43.05
C MET A 1 48.20 2.67 -43.73
N ASN A 2 48.22 2.62 -45.07
CA ASN A 2 47.70 1.53 -45.91
C ASN A 2 46.21 1.21 -45.69
N ILE A 3 45.32 1.67 -46.58
CA ILE A 3 44.88 1.02 -47.84
C ILE A 3 44.04 -0.25 -47.56
N LEU A 4 42.75 -0.21 -47.94
CA LEU A 4 41.99 -1.22 -48.71
C LEU A 4 40.50 -0.76 -48.65
N ALA A 5 39.87 -0.29 -49.74
CA ALA A 5 39.34 -1.10 -50.86
C ALA A 5 38.24 -2.08 -50.38
N GLN A 6 37.09 -2.27 -51.01
CA GLN A 6 36.58 -1.92 -52.34
C GLN A 6 35.20 -2.62 -52.48
N LEU A 7 34.39 -2.17 -53.45
CA LEU A 7 33.48 -2.99 -54.29
C LEU A 7 32.19 -3.60 -53.65
N THR A 8 31.02 -3.68 -54.27
CA THR A 8 30.55 -3.47 -55.67
C THR A 8 29.01 -3.48 -55.69
N ALA A 9 28.41 -2.72 -56.62
CA ALA A 9 27.27 -3.08 -57.50
C ALA A 9 25.91 -3.48 -56.88
N LEU A 10 24.72 -3.27 -57.47
CA LEU A 10 24.31 -3.19 -58.87
C LEU A 10 22.85 -2.63 -58.87
N LEU A 11 22.61 -1.42 -59.39
CA LEU A 11 21.81 -1.14 -60.60
C LEU A 11 20.54 -1.99 -60.86
N CYS A 12 19.38 -1.33 -60.75
CA CYS A 12 18.20 -1.46 -61.62
C CYS A 12 17.54 -0.06 -61.67
N ALA A 13 17.74 0.77 -62.70
CA ALA A 13 17.13 0.74 -64.04
C ALA A 13 15.59 0.73 -63.92
N LEU A 14 14.84 1.81 -64.18
CA LEU A 14 14.50 2.38 -65.50
C LEU A 14 13.67 3.69 -65.34
N PRO A 15 13.44 4.48 -66.42
CA PRO A 15 13.34 5.94 -66.40
C PRO A 15 11.99 6.50 -66.92
N PHE A 16 11.99 7.82 -67.10
CA PHE A 16 11.12 8.65 -67.97
C PHE A 16 9.85 9.26 -67.36
N SER A 17 9.96 10.56 -67.04
CA SER A 17 9.26 11.61 -67.81
C SER A 17 9.86 12.99 -67.56
N LEU A 18 10.47 13.58 -68.62
CA LEU A 18 10.66 15.02 -68.83
C LEU A 18 9.27 15.68 -69.02
N ALA A 19 8.94 16.95 -68.79
CA ALA A 19 9.60 18.24 -68.54
C ALA A 19 8.57 19.12 -67.74
N CYS A 20 8.76 20.33 -67.23
CA CYS A 20 9.38 21.56 -67.74
C CYS A 20 9.63 22.55 -66.56
N ALA A 21 10.50 23.52 -66.80
CA ALA A 21 11.06 24.49 -65.87
C ALA A 21 10.12 25.62 -65.41
N ALA A 22 10.42 26.21 -64.23
CA ALA A 22 10.30 27.65 -63.97
C ALA A 22 11.15 28.06 -62.74
N THR A 23 12.04 29.02 -62.94
CA THR A 23 12.91 29.67 -61.95
C THR A 23 12.19 30.75 -61.14
N THR A 24 12.45 30.85 -59.82
CA THR A 24 12.71 32.13 -59.11
C THR A 24 13.24 31.89 -57.68
N PRO A 25 14.18 32.71 -57.18
CA PRO A 25 14.77 32.55 -55.85
C PRO A 25 13.94 33.27 -54.79
N GLY A 26 13.52 32.54 -53.75
CA GLY A 26 12.71 33.06 -52.65
C GLY A 26 13.30 32.71 -51.29
N THR A 27 14.16 33.59 -50.80
CA THR A 27 14.34 34.03 -49.41
C THR A 27 13.98 33.07 -48.27
N SER A 28 15.02 32.62 -47.57
CA SER A 28 15.00 32.00 -46.24
C SER A 28 14.10 32.74 -45.24
N THR A 29 13.09 32.05 -44.71
CA THR A 29 12.43 32.40 -43.45
C THR A 29 12.57 31.23 -42.48
N PRO A 30 13.13 31.42 -41.28
CA PRO A 30 13.20 30.37 -40.28
C PRO A 30 11.78 30.10 -39.75
N ARG A 31 11.30 28.87 -39.97
CA ARG A 31 10.07 28.36 -39.36
C ARG A 31 10.35 28.05 -37.89
N THR A 32 9.82 28.87 -36.99
CA THR A 32 9.75 28.57 -35.56
C THR A 32 8.78 27.40 -35.35
N THR A 33 9.32 26.24 -34.98
CA THR A 33 8.53 25.09 -34.55
C THR A 33 8.14 25.29 -33.10
N THR A 34 6.89 25.67 -32.83
CA THR A 34 6.34 25.68 -31.47
C THR A 34 6.01 24.25 -31.08
N THR A 35 6.87 23.63 -30.28
CA THR A 35 6.60 22.33 -29.65
C THR A 35 5.64 22.54 -28.50
N THR A 36 4.35 22.25 -28.70
CA THR A 36 3.39 22.14 -27.60
C THR A 36 3.68 20.85 -26.85
N ILE A 37 4.41 20.97 -25.74
CA ILE A 37 4.60 19.89 -24.77
C ILE A 37 3.26 19.71 -24.06
N ALA A 38 2.56 18.61 -24.35
CA ALA A 38 1.41 18.21 -23.55
C ALA A 38 1.86 18.06 -22.09
N PRO A 39 1.10 18.54 -21.09
CA PRO A 39 1.47 18.32 -19.70
C PRO A 39 1.45 16.82 -19.43
N THR A 40 2.64 16.23 -19.33
CA THR A 40 2.79 14.88 -18.79
C THR A 40 2.33 14.96 -17.34
N ARG A 41 1.11 14.50 -17.10
CA ARG A 41 0.58 14.32 -15.75
C ARG A 41 1.37 13.18 -15.12
N THR A 42 2.46 13.53 -14.46
CA THR A 42 3.17 12.61 -13.55
C THR A 42 2.23 12.33 -12.39
N THR A 43 1.40 11.29 -12.50
CA THR A 43 0.81 10.66 -11.33
C THR A 43 1.95 9.98 -10.59
N THR A 44 2.51 10.67 -9.60
CA THR A 44 3.38 10.08 -8.59
C THR A 44 2.50 9.15 -7.76
N THR A 45 2.34 7.90 -8.21
CA THR A 45 1.81 6.84 -7.36
C THR A 45 2.90 6.58 -6.32
N VAL A 46 2.85 7.32 -5.20
CA VAL A 46 3.63 6.98 -4.01
C VAL A 46 3.23 5.54 -3.71
N ALA A 47 4.15 4.60 -3.90
CA ALA A 47 3.95 3.23 -3.46
C ALA A 47 3.49 3.34 -1.99
N PRO A 48 2.35 2.74 -1.60
CA PRO A 48 1.90 2.84 -0.23
C PRO A 48 3.06 2.35 0.63
N THR A 49 3.52 3.19 1.56
CA THR A 49 4.44 2.76 2.60
C THR A 49 3.84 1.46 3.13
N ALA A 50 4.58 0.35 3.17
CA ALA A 50 3.98 -0.97 3.39
C ALA A 50 3.21 -1.08 4.73
N CYS A 51 3.33 -0.09 5.61
CA CYS A 51 2.56 0.09 6.83
C CYS A 51 1.24 0.89 6.67
N MET A 52 0.82 1.20 5.44
CA MET A 52 -0.45 1.87 5.09
C MET A 52 -1.37 0.97 4.27
N THR A 53 -0.99 -0.29 4.08
CA THR A 53 -1.72 -1.26 3.25
C THR A 53 -2.63 -2.19 4.05
N CYS A 54 -2.53 -2.18 5.38
CA CYS A 54 -3.36 -3.04 6.21
C CYS A 54 -4.83 -2.63 6.13
N MET A 55 -5.71 -3.64 6.21
CA MET A 55 -7.16 -3.47 6.31
C MET A 55 -7.64 -4.05 7.62
N ALA A 56 -8.66 -3.45 8.22
CA ALA A 56 -9.26 -3.96 9.46
C ALA A 56 -9.76 -5.41 9.30
N SER A 57 -10.26 -5.74 8.10
CA SER A 57 -10.78 -7.07 7.75
C SER A 57 -9.72 -8.17 7.73
N GLN A 58 -8.42 -7.85 7.85
CA GLN A 58 -7.36 -8.85 7.97
C GLN A 58 -7.32 -9.49 9.37
N VAL A 59 -7.96 -8.88 10.36
CA VAL A 59 -8.07 -9.42 11.72
C VAL A 59 -9.52 -9.85 11.95
N SER A 60 -9.73 -11.10 12.35
CA SER A 60 -11.03 -11.55 12.84
C SER A 60 -11.28 -11.00 14.23
N PHE A 61 -12.40 -10.31 14.41
CA PHE A 61 -12.90 -9.89 15.71
C PHE A 61 -14.10 -10.76 16.06
N ASP A 62 -13.86 -11.77 16.90
CA ASP A 62 -14.87 -12.74 17.26
C ASP A 62 -15.96 -12.10 18.13
N LYS A 63 -17.20 -12.49 17.86
CA LYS A 63 -18.39 -12.09 18.62
C LYS A 63 -18.70 -13.10 19.72
N ALA A 64 -19.41 -12.64 20.74
CA ALA A 64 -19.97 -13.52 21.74
C ALA A 64 -20.86 -14.56 21.05
N ASN A 65 -20.55 -15.84 21.27
CA ASN A 65 -21.21 -16.98 20.65
C ASN A 65 -22.21 -17.68 21.59
N GLY A 66 -22.41 -17.13 22.79
CA GLY A 66 -23.27 -17.69 23.84
C GLY A 66 -22.55 -18.62 24.81
N ASP A 67 -21.27 -18.93 24.59
CA ASP A 67 -20.49 -19.69 25.58
C ASP A 67 -20.26 -18.86 26.85
N PRO A 68 -20.27 -19.49 28.04
CA PRO A 68 -20.05 -18.79 29.30
C PRO A 68 -18.74 -17.99 29.30
N GLY A 69 -18.82 -16.73 29.70
CA GLY A 69 -17.67 -15.83 29.80
C GLY A 69 -17.11 -15.35 28.45
N ARG A 70 -17.74 -15.64 27.31
CA ARG A 70 -17.36 -15.05 26.02
C ARG A 70 -18.04 -13.69 25.84
N ILE A 71 -17.24 -12.70 25.47
CA ILE A 71 -17.72 -11.33 25.21
C ILE A 71 -17.30 -10.89 23.81
N ASP A 72 -17.96 -9.85 23.32
CA ASP A 72 -17.65 -9.29 22.02
C ASP A 72 -16.25 -8.69 21.99
N SER A 73 -15.48 -9.06 20.97
CA SER A 73 -14.33 -8.27 20.55
C SER A 73 -14.77 -7.16 19.58
N SER A 74 -14.07 -6.05 19.67
CA SER A 74 -14.28 -4.88 18.80
C SER A 74 -12.96 -4.22 18.48
N PHE A 75 -13.01 -3.25 17.57
CA PHE A 75 -11.83 -2.48 17.20
C PHE A 75 -12.17 -1.03 16.89
N ARG A 76 -11.13 -0.20 16.93
CA ARG A 76 -11.15 1.18 16.50
C ARG A 76 -9.96 1.43 15.60
N LEU A 77 -10.18 1.97 14.40
CA LEU A 77 -9.07 2.50 13.60
C LEU A 77 -8.63 3.83 14.21
N GLU A 78 -7.34 3.95 14.45
CA GLU A 78 -6.74 5.17 14.96
C GLU A 78 -6.24 6.02 13.79
N MET A 79 -5.95 7.29 14.09
CA MET A 79 -5.15 8.10 13.17
C MET A 79 -3.77 7.44 12.98
N PRO A 80 -3.17 7.57 11.78
CA PRO A 80 -1.80 7.13 11.56
C PRO A 80 -0.87 7.74 12.61
N ASP A 81 0.10 6.95 13.05
CA ASP A 81 1.06 7.38 14.06
C ASP A 81 1.82 8.64 13.59
N PRO A 82 1.89 9.71 14.38
CA PRO A 82 2.48 10.97 13.92
C PRO A 82 4.01 10.90 13.73
N ALA A 83 4.70 9.92 14.33
CA ALA A 83 6.14 9.77 14.21
C ALA A 83 6.54 8.91 13.00
N THR A 84 5.78 7.85 12.72
CA THR A 84 6.08 6.85 11.67
C THR A 84 5.19 6.98 10.44
N GLY A 85 4.03 7.62 10.57
CA GLY A 85 3.00 7.71 9.53
C GLY A 85 2.25 6.41 9.27
N CYS A 86 2.43 5.37 10.09
CA CYS A 86 1.87 4.04 9.87
C CYS A 86 0.45 3.89 10.44
N LEU A 87 -0.38 3.04 9.82
CA LEU A 87 -1.72 2.77 10.30
C LEU A 87 -1.70 2.08 11.67
N ARG A 88 -2.68 2.46 12.49
CA ARG A 88 -2.89 1.94 13.82
C ARG A 88 -4.32 1.44 13.99
N LEU A 89 -4.45 0.34 14.70
CA LEU A 89 -5.74 -0.25 15.04
C LEU A 89 -5.71 -0.66 16.51
N THR A 90 -6.70 -0.23 17.27
CA THR A 90 -6.85 -0.65 18.68
C THR A 90 -7.86 -1.77 18.73
N ALA A 91 -7.45 -2.96 19.18
CA ALA A 91 -8.34 -4.04 19.56
C ALA A 91 -8.89 -3.78 20.96
N ILE A 92 -10.17 -4.06 21.19
CA ILE A 92 -10.88 -3.68 22.43
C ILE A 92 -11.73 -4.86 22.91
N CYS A 93 -11.51 -5.26 24.16
CA CYS A 93 -12.38 -6.15 24.93
C CYS A 93 -12.97 -5.38 26.11
N THR A 94 -14.29 -5.43 26.27
CA THR A 94 -15.00 -4.77 27.38
C THR A 94 -15.87 -5.79 28.10
N ALA A 95 -15.53 -6.09 29.35
CA ALA A 95 -16.28 -6.97 30.22
C ALA A 95 -17.46 -6.25 30.87
N GLN A 96 -18.40 -7.05 31.39
CA GLN A 96 -19.50 -6.55 32.19
C GLN A 96 -19.02 -5.94 33.51
N GLN A 97 -19.86 -5.09 34.11
CA GLN A 97 -19.55 -4.53 35.43
C GLN A 97 -19.42 -5.66 36.46
N GLY A 98 -18.34 -5.65 37.22
CA GLY A 98 -18.05 -6.72 38.18
C GLY A 98 -17.26 -7.90 37.60
N PHE A 99 -16.70 -7.75 36.40
CA PHE A 99 -15.85 -8.72 35.74
C PHE A 99 -14.54 -8.09 35.22
N PHE A 100 -13.51 -8.91 35.08
CA PHE A 100 -12.28 -8.62 34.38
C PHE A 100 -12.38 -9.07 32.92
N ALA A 101 -11.91 -8.24 31.99
CA ALA A 101 -11.76 -8.61 30.59
C ALA A 101 -10.39 -9.27 30.35
N PHE A 102 -10.37 -10.24 29.45
CA PHE A 102 -9.17 -10.86 28.94
C PHE A 102 -9.24 -10.90 27.41
N MET A 103 -8.16 -10.51 26.77
CA MET A 103 -8.00 -10.55 25.32
C MET A 103 -7.05 -11.68 24.94
N GLU A 104 -7.35 -12.40 23.87
CA GLU A 104 -6.49 -13.41 23.29
C GLU A 104 -6.22 -13.09 21.81
N PHE A 105 -4.95 -13.09 21.42
CA PHE A 105 -4.55 -12.98 20.02
C PHE A 105 -4.30 -14.37 19.46
N ASN A 106 -4.72 -14.62 18.21
CA ASN A 106 -4.48 -15.86 17.47
C ASN A 106 -4.75 -17.10 18.32
N VAL A 107 -5.98 -17.60 18.30
CA VAL A 107 -6.48 -18.72 19.11
C VAL A 107 -5.40 -19.62 19.72
N ASN A 108 -5.35 -19.70 21.05
CA ASN A 108 -4.40 -20.41 21.89
C ASN A 108 -2.95 -19.89 21.90
N GLN A 109 -2.68 -18.66 21.46
CA GLN A 109 -1.33 -18.08 21.54
C GLN A 109 -1.18 -17.04 22.67
N GLY A 110 -2.21 -16.86 23.50
CA GLY A 110 -2.23 -15.90 24.60
C GLY A 110 -2.51 -14.46 24.15
N GLY A 111 -2.45 -13.53 25.10
CA GLY A 111 -2.95 -12.17 24.92
C GLY A 111 -1.90 -11.05 24.94
N PRO A 112 -2.37 -9.80 24.92
CA PRO A 112 -1.57 -8.62 25.21
C PRO A 112 -1.12 -8.58 26.68
N ALA A 113 -0.07 -7.82 26.97
CA ALA A 113 0.43 -7.60 28.33
C ALA A 113 -0.60 -6.87 29.22
N GLU A 114 -1.48 -6.08 28.61
CA GLU A 114 -2.53 -5.29 29.25
C GLU A 114 -3.53 -6.17 30.03
N ASN A 115 -3.64 -7.46 29.70
CA ASN A 115 -4.42 -8.43 30.49
C ASN A 115 -3.96 -8.51 31.96
N GLN A 116 -2.67 -8.24 32.23
CA GLN A 116 -2.10 -8.30 33.59
C GLN A 116 -2.68 -7.22 34.52
N ASN A 117 -3.31 -6.18 33.95
CA ASN A 117 -3.92 -5.12 34.74
C ASN A 117 -5.25 -5.55 35.37
N MET A 118 -5.82 -6.70 34.96
CA MET A 118 -7.12 -7.17 35.44
C MET A 118 -8.15 -6.03 35.38
N GLY A 119 -8.29 -5.41 34.20
CA GLY A 119 -9.22 -4.30 33.98
C GLY A 119 -10.56 -4.79 33.45
N GLN A 120 -11.62 -4.00 33.62
CA GLN A 120 -12.88 -4.23 32.91
C GLN A 120 -12.72 -4.03 31.40
N VAL A 121 -11.78 -3.18 30.98
CA VAL A 121 -11.47 -2.90 29.58
C VAL A 121 -10.02 -3.28 29.32
N VAL A 122 -9.80 -4.05 28.26
CA VAL A 122 -8.47 -4.31 27.70
C VAL A 122 -8.42 -3.71 26.31
N GLU A 123 -7.54 -2.74 26.13
CA GLU A 123 -7.22 -2.17 24.82
C GLU A 123 -5.80 -2.59 24.44
N ALA A 124 -5.62 -3.05 23.21
CA ALA A 124 -4.32 -3.40 22.69
C ALA A 124 -4.09 -2.74 21.33
N LEU A 125 -3.01 -1.98 21.24
CA LEU A 125 -2.64 -1.26 20.04
C LEU A 125 -1.88 -2.19 19.07
N LEU A 126 -2.38 -2.26 17.85
CA LEU A 126 -1.77 -2.95 16.73
C LEU A 126 -1.25 -1.93 15.72
N GLU A 127 -0.05 -2.18 15.23
CA GLU A 127 0.63 -1.34 14.25
C GLU A 127 0.71 -2.11 12.94
N CYS A 128 0.34 -1.46 11.84
CA CYS A 128 0.48 -2.05 10.53
C CYS A 128 1.96 -2.10 10.16
N MET A 129 2.46 -3.28 9.81
CA MET A 129 3.82 -3.47 9.32
C MET A 129 3.79 -4.43 8.14
N ASN A 130 4.34 -4.02 7.00
CA ASN A 130 4.44 -4.86 5.80
C ASN A 130 3.10 -5.52 5.38
N GLY A 131 1.99 -4.79 5.54
CA GLY A 131 0.65 -5.26 5.18
C GLY A 131 0.00 -6.25 6.15
N ALA A 132 0.54 -6.42 7.36
CA ALA A 132 -0.11 -7.17 8.44
C ALA A 132 -0.10 -6.39 9.76
N TRP A 133 -1.00 -6.74 10.67
CA TRP A 133 -1.12 -6.11 11.99
C TRP A 133 -0.20 -6.77 13.00
N PHE A 134 0.55 -5.96 13.75
CA PHE A 134 1.47 -6.45 14.78
C PHE A 134 1.21 -5.79 16.13
N TYR A 135 1.18 -6.60 17.18
CA TYR A 135 1.27 -6.14 18.55
C TYR A 135 2.74 -5.96 18.95
N MET A 136 3.08 -4.77 19.46
CA MET A 136 4.43 -4.36 19.87
C MET A 136 5.52 -4.60 18.80
N GLY A 137 5.15 -4.60 17.52
CA GLY A 137 6.05 -4.87 16.40
C GLY A 137 6.66 -6.28 16.33
N ILE A 138 6.29 -7.19 17.23
CA ILE A 138 6.91 -8.53 17.32
C ILE A 138 5.94 -9.67 17.02
N ARG A 139 4.64 -9.46 17.25
CA ARG A 139 3.64 -10.51 17.16
C ARG A 139 2.57 -10.15 16.15
N GLN A 140 2.52 -10.87 15.04
CA GLN A 140 1.45 -10.71 14.07
C GLN A 140 0.11 -11.14 14.66
N VAL A 141 -0.95 -10.37 14.44
CA VAL A 141 -2.30 -10.63 14.94
C VAL A 141 -3.26 -10.81 13.76
N ASN A 142 -3.92 -11.97 13.73
CA ASN A 142 -4.87 -12.38 12.68
C ASN A 142 -6.27 -12.62 13.26
N SER A 143 -6.38 -12.83 14.57
CA SER A 143 -7.67 -12.93 15.26
C SER A 143 -7.57 -12.39 16.68
N VAL A 144 -8.69 -11.85 17.17
CA VAL A 144 -8.88 -11.38 18.55
C VAL A 144 -10.11 -12.06 19.12
N GLN A 145 -9.96 -12.66 20.30
CA GLN A 145 -11.04 -13.21 21.11
C GLN A 145 -11.05 -12.52 22.46
N CYS A 146 -12.24 -12.36 23.02
CA CYS A 146 -12.41 -11.76 24.33
C CYS A 146 -13.18 -12.70 25.25
N THR A 147 -12.70 -12.80 26.48
CA THR A 147 -13.38 -13.51 27.57
C THR A 147 -13.45 -12.61 28.80
N GLU A 148 -14.32 -12.95 29.73
CA GLU A 148 -14.42 -12.28 31.02
C GLU A 148 -14.42 -13.27 32.18
N ALA A 149 -13.95 -12.82 33.34
CA ALA A 149 -14.00 -13.59 34.58
C ALA A 149 -14.48 -12.72 35.75
N PRO A 150 -15.18 -13.28 36.74
CA PRO A 150 -15.62 -12.52 37.92
C PRO A 150 -14.45 -11.90 38.69
N LEU A 151 -14.71 -10.75 39.33
CA LEU A 151 -13.81 -10.13 40.32
C LEU A 151 -13.54 -11.04 41.53
#